data_AF-A0A4P5X1B4-F1
#
_entry.id   AF-A0A4P5X1B4-F1
#
_cell.length_a   1.000
_cell.length_b   1.000
_cell.length_c   1.000
_cell.angle_alpha   90.00
_cell.angle_beta   90.00
_cell.angle_gamma   90.00
#
_symmetry.space_group_name_H-M   'P 1'
#
loop_
_entity.id
_entity.type
_entity.pdbx_description
1 polymer ?
#
loop_
_entity_poly.entity_id
_entity_poly.type
_entity_poly.pdbx_seq_one_letter_code
_entity_poly.pdbx_strand_id
1 'polypeptide(L)'
;MRLFQHPDFGQAILRAAEHFAARKLRPTVIEKDYYVTEALRIIAEREGDQAMAPTERRQIASFVGEFLRETDTTLGCDDEQPFEMLLLHFRRTFVEKLFAIHAKVEILKQTGEPLGSYARHYYDLYCLAERPEVLAMLKSDEYAVIKADYARISEAFYARDFIPPTGMNFQSSDALFPDQALEQVLARNYKEQSSLLCYGDAPGWQDIKGRLSQLRPLL
;
A
#
# COMPACT_ATOMS: atom_id res chain seq x y z
N MET A 1 -5.33 30.46 -9.87
CA MET A 1 -5.04 30.55 -8.41
C MET A 1 -5.18 29.15 -7.83
N ARG A 2 -4.33 28.74 -6.88
CA ARG A 2 -4.43 27.43 -6.23
C ARG A 2 -5.40 27.45 -5.05
N LEU A 3 -6.01 26.31 -4.71
CA LEU A 3 -6.96 26.18 -3.61
C LEU A 3 -6.39 26.70 -2.28
N PHE A 4 -5.14 26.39 -1.93
CA PHE A 4 -4.53 26.89 -0.67
C PHE A 4 -4.40 28.41 -0.56
N GLN A 5 -4.54 29.13 -1.69
CA GLN A 5 -4.49 30.58 -1.76
C GLN A 5 -5.89 31.20 -1.67
N HIS A 6 -6.95 30.40 -1.81
CA HIS A 6 -8.33 30.88 -1.79
C HIS A 6 -8.78 31.16 -0.34
N PRO A 7 -9.47 32.29 -0.05
CA PRO A 7 -9.95 32.60 1.30
C PRO A 7 -10.81 31.51 1.94
N ASP A 8 -11.64 30.84 1.13
CA ASP A 8 -12.53 29.76 1.58
C ASP A 8 -11.87 28.37 1.66
N PHE A 9 -10.55 28.25 1.48
CA PHE A 9 -9.87 26.96 1.53
C PHE A 9 -10.10 26.20 2.84
N GLY A 10 -9.98 26.91 3.97
CA GLY A 10 -10.24 26.34 5.29
C GLY A 10 -11.68 25.83 5.43
N GLN A 11 -12.65 26.57 4.87
CA GLN A 11 -14.06 26.15 4.89
C GLN A 11 -14.30 24.94 3.97
N ALA A 12 -13.63 24.88 2.82
CA ALA A 12 -13.71 23.73 1.92
C ALA A 12 -13.15 22.45 2.57
N ILE A 13 -12.07 22.55 3.34
CA ILE A 13 -11.53 21.43 4.13
C ILE A 13 -12.56 20.92 5.15
N LEU A 14 -13.19 21.82 5.90
CA LEU A 14 -14.19 21.44 6.90
C LEU A 14 -15.40 20.76 6.25
N ARG A 15 -15.92 21.33 5.16
CA ARG A 15 -17.04 20.76 4.41
C ARG A 15 -16.70 19.42 3.77
N ALA A 16 -15.48 19.25 3.26
CA ALA A 16 -15.01 17.96 2.75
C ALA A 16 -14.95 16.91 3.87
N ALA A 17 -14.52 17.29 5.09
CA ALA A 17 -14.49 16.38 6.24
C ALA A 17 -15.90 15.93 6.65
N GLU A 18 -16.87 16.85 6.64
CA GLU A 18 -18.28 16.55 6.89
C GLU A 18 -18.87 15.64 5.80
N HIS A 19 -18.60 15.94 4.53
CA HIS A 19 -19.05 15.16 3.39
C HIS A 19 -18.51 13.72 3.43
N PHE A 20 -17.24 13.54 3.82
CA PHE A 20 -16.61 12.22 3.97
C PHE A 20 -16.66 11.66 5.39
N ALA A 21 -17.62 12.06 6.23
CA ALA A 21 -17.69 11.63 7.63
C ALA A 21 -17.69 10.09 7.81
N ALA A 22 -18.29 9.36 6.87
CA ALA A 22 -18.28 7.89 6.87
C ALA A 22 -16.87 7.29 6.74
N ARG A 23 -15.93 8.00 6.10
CA ARG A 23 -14.51 7.62 5.96
C ARG A 23 -13.69 7.96 7.22
N LYS A 24 -14.30 8.60 8.23
CA LYS A 24 -13.68 9.01 9.52
C LYS A 24 -12.40 9.85 9.34
N LEU A 25 -12.33 10.65 8.28
CA LEU A 25 -11.18 11.52 7.99
C LEU A 25 -11.28 12.81 8.79
N ARG A 26 -10.21 13.17 9.51
CA ARG A 26 -10.14 14.46 10.23
C ARG A 26 -9.82 15.58 9.23
N PRO A 27 -10.25 16.83 9.49
CA PRO A 27 -9.87 17.99 8.67
C PRO A 27 -8.36 18.10 8.42
N THR A 28 -7.54 17.82 9.43
CA THR A 28 -6.07 17.85 9.32
C THR A 28 -5.50 16.77 8.40
N VAL A 29 -6.22 15.67 8.16
CA VAL A 29 -5.84 14.65 7.17
C VAL A 29 -6.17 15.14 5.77
N ILE A 30 -7.35 15.75 5.59
CA ILE A 30 -7.78 16.31 4.30
C ILE A 30 -6.87 17.47 3.86
N GLU A 31 -6.48 18.34 4.78
CA GLU A 31 -5.51 19.41 4.50
C GLU A 31 -4.16 18.84 4.05
N LYS A 32 -3.63 17.83 4.76
CA LYS A 32 -2.36 17.19 4.39
C LYS A 32 -2.44 16.46 3.06
N ASP A 33 -3.55 15.76 2.81
CA ASP A 33 -3.84 15.11 1.54
C ASP A 33 -3.79 16.10 0.37
N TYR A 34 -4.37 17.30 0.55
CA TYR A 34 -4.29 18.36 -0.46
C TYR A 34 -2.84 18.73 -0.80
N TYR A 35 -1.99 19.01 0.20
CA TYR A 35 -0.60 19.39 -0.06
C TYR A 35 0.23 18.23 -0.64
N VAL A 36 -0.05 16.99 -0.24
CA VAL A 36 0.56 15.81 -0.85
C VAL A 36 0.14 15.68 -2.31
N THR A 37 -1.14 15.89 -2.61
CA THR A 37 -1.68 15.88 -3.98
C THR A 37 -1.01 16.95 -4.84
N GLU A 38 -0.80 18.16 -4.32
CA GLU A 38 -0.11 19.22 -5.06
C GLU A 38 1.36 18.89 -5.32
N ALA A 39 2.05 18.27 -4.35
CA ALA A 39 3.40 17.77 -4.59
C ALA A 39 3.42 16.71 -5.70
N LEU A 40 2.47 15.77 -5.70
CA LEU A 40 2.34 14.74 -6.74
C LEU A 40 2.02 15.35 -8.11
N ARG A 41 1.20 16.41 -8.17
CA ARG A 41 0.90 17.15 -9.41
C ARG A 41 2.16 17.76 -9.99
N ILE A 42 2.96 18.44 -9.17
CA ILE A 42 4.23 19.02 -9.58
C ILE A 42 5.20 17.94 -10.09
N ILE A 43 5.24 16.77 -9.43
CA ILE A 43 6.06 15.64 -9.89
C ILE A 43 5.58 15.15 -11.25
N ALA A 44 4.28 14.93 -11.44
CA ALA A 44 3.71 14.45 -12.71
C ALA A 44 3.92 15.43 -13.88
N GLU A 45 3.98 16.74 -13.62
CA GLU A 45 4.24 17.76 -14.63
C GLU A 45 5.73 17.85 -15.03
N ARG A 46 6.65 17.47 -14.14
CA ARG A 46 8.11 17.68 -14.31
C ARG A 46 8.88 16.41 -14.64
N GLU A 47 8.53 15.33 -13.96
CA GLU A 47 9.17 14.03 -14.14
C GLU A 47 8.41 13.26 -15.21
N GLY A 48 9.13 12.77 -16.21
CA GLY A 48 8.55 11.89 -17.22
C GLY A 48 8.13 10.55 -16.63
N ASP A 49 7.50 9.72 -17.45
CA ASP A 49 7.04 8.40 -17.04
C ASP A 49 8.19 7.41 -16.86
N GLN A 50 8.74 7.36 -15.65
CA GLN A 50 9.69 6.32 -15.24
C GLN A 50 9.21 5.65 -13.95
N ALA A 51 8.64 4.46 -14.10
CA ALA A 51 8.29 3.60 -12.99
C ALA A 51 8.57 2.14 -13.36
N MET A 52 8.90 1.35 -12.34
CA MET A 52 9.14 -0.08 -12.51
C MET A 52 7.84 -0.79 -12.88
N ALA A 53 7.87 -1.65 -13.89
CA ALA A 53 6.69 -2.38 -14.35
C ALA A 53 6.30 -3.52 -13.38
N PRO A 54 5.01 -3.90 -13.30
CA PRO A 54 3.86 -3.29 -13.97
C PRO A 54 3.46 -1.92 -13.42
N THR A 55 2.99 -1.03 -14.30
CA THR A 55 2.49 0.30 -13.97
C THR A 55 1.07 0.49 -14.50
N GLU A 56 0.34 1.45 -13.94
CA GLU A 56 -0.97 1.90 -14.42
C GLU A 56 -1.10 3.41 -14.37
N ARG A 57 -1.84 3.99 -15.31
CA ARG A 57 -2.25 5.40 -15.26
C ARG A 57 -3.45 5.54 -14.34
N ARG A 58 -3.38 6.48 -13.39
CA ARG A 58 -4.47 6.75 -12.45
C ARG A 58 -4.77 8.24 -12.39
N GLN A 59 -6.05 8.56 -12.25
CA GLN A 59 -6.50 9.90 -11.92
C GLN A 59 -6.30 10.12 -10.42
N ILE A 60 -5.49 11.12 -10.08
CA ILE A 60 -5.21 11.55 -8.71
C ILE A 60 -5.94 12.86 -8.45
N ALA A 61 -6.63 12.94 -7.32
CA ALA A 61 -7.34 14.11 -6.86
C ALA A 61 -7.23 14.22 -5.34
N SER A 62 -7.23 15.44 -4.82
CA SER A 62 -7.32 15.66 -3.37
C SER A 62 -8.75 15.43 -2.91
N PHE A 63 -8.94 15.13 -1.62
CA PHE A 63 -10.28 15.04 -1.04
C PHE A 63 -11.06 16.34 -1.18
N VAL A 64 -10.39 17.50 -1.11
CA VAL A 64 -11.06 18.80 -1.36
C VAL A 64 -11.56 18.88 -2.81
N GLY A 65 -10.76 18.47 -3.80
CA GLY A 65 -11.19 18.42 -5.19
C GLY A 65 -12.29 17.38 -5.45
N GLU A 66 -12.21 16.20 -4.83
CA GLU A 66 -13.26 15.16 -4.88
C GLU A 66 -14.58 15.70 -4.32
N PHE A 67 -14.55 16.36 -3.15
CA PHE A 67 -15.71 17.00 -2.53
C PHE A 67 -16.33 18.07 -3.44
N LEU A 68 -15.52 19.00 -3.98
CA LEU A 68 -16.03 20.07 -4.85
C LEU A 68 -16.75 19.47 -6.07
N ARG A 69 -16.14 18.46 -6.71
CA ARG A 69 -16.74 17.76 -7.84
C ARG A 69 -18.02 16.99 -7.48
N GLU A 70 -18.02 16.23 -6.38
CA GLU A 70 -19.18 15.43 -5.96
C GLU A 70 -20.38 16.28 -5.53
N THR A 71 -20.13 17.53 -5.13
CA THR A 71 -21.17 18.49 -4.72
C THR A 71 -21.50 19.53 -5.78
N ASP A 72 -20.96 19.38 -6.99
CA ASP A 72 -21.12 20.33 -8.11
C ASP A 72 -20.83 21.79 -7.69
N THR A 73 -19.82 21.96 -6.83
CA THR A 73 -19.35 23.24 -6.30
C THR A 73 -17.95 23.53 -6.83
N THR A 74 -17.62 24.81 -7.01
CA THR A 74 -16.30 25.25 -7.50
C THR A 74 -15.84 26.48 -6.72
N LEU A 75 -14.53 26.59 -6.47
CA LEU A 75 -13.87 27.81 -5.98
C LEU A 75 -13.14 28.56 -7.12
N GLY A 76 -13.18 28.02 -8.34
CA GLY A 76 -12.54 28.61 -9.52
C GLY A 76 -11.01 28.49 -9.49
N CYS A 77 -10.48 27.51 -8.76
CA CYS A 77 -9.06 27.25 -8.60
C CYS A 77 -8.55 26.24 -9.64
N ASP A 78 -7.28 26.39 -10.03
CA ASP A 78 -6.67 25.65 -11.15
C ASP A 78 -6.42 24.16 -10.82
N ASP A 79 -6.41 23.82 -9.53
CA ASP A 79 -6.05 22.52 -8.96
C ASP A 79 -7.25 21.72 -8.42
N GLU A 80 -8.48 22.15 -8.72
CA GLU A 80 -9.70 21.41 -8.35
C GLU A 80 -9.84 20.09 -9.12
N GLN A 81 -9.33 20.05 -10.36
CA GLN A 81 -9.49 18.90 -11.24
C GLN A 81 -8.44 17.82 -10.96
N PRO A 82 -8.81 16.54 -11.17
CA PRO A 82 -7.85 15.44 -11.16
C PRO A 82 -6.76 15.62 -12.21
N PHE A 83 -5.64 14.95 -12.01
CA PHE A 83 -4.59 14.81 -13.01
C PHE A 83 -4.18 13.34 -13.15
N GLU A 84 -3.64 13.00 -14.32
CA GLU A 84 -3.17 11.65 -14.58
C GLU A 84 -1.72 11.49 -14.11
N MET A 85 -1.41 10.37 -13.47
CA MET A 85 -0.05 10.00 -13.07
C MET A 85 0.21 8.52 -13.37
N LEU A 86 1.41 8.20 -13.86
CA LEU A 86 1.85 6.79 -13.99
C LEU A 86 2.32 6.29 -12.63
N LEU A 87 1.71 5.23 -12.13
CA LEU A 87 1.99 4.66 -10.81
C LEU A 87 2.37 3.20 -10.91
N LEU A 88 3.13 2.74 -9.92
CA LEU A 88 3.38 1.31 -9.72
C LEU A 88 2.05 0.59 -9.51
N HIS A 89 1.82 -0.49 -10.27
CA HIS A 89 0.61 -1.27 -10.12
C HIS A 89 0.68 -2.09 -8.83
N PHE A 90 -0.42 -2.11 -8.08
CA PHE A 90 -0.51 -2.81 -6.78
C PHE A 90 -0.22 -4.32 -6.83
N ARG A 91 -0.21 -4.96 -8.00
CA ARG A 91 0.21 -6.36 -8.16
C ARG A 91 1.69 -6.53 -7.87
N ARG A 92 2.53 -5.57 -8.30
CA ARG A 92 3.95 -5.53 -7.91
C ARG A 92 4.10 -5.32 -6.41
N THR A 93 3.35 -4.37 -5.85
CA THR A 93 3.35 -4.11 -4.41
C THR A 93 3.04 -5.37 -3.60
N PHE A 94 2.08 -6.19 -4.03
CA PHE A 94 1.78 -7.48 -3.39
C PHE A 94 3.03 -8.37 -3.31
N VAL A 95 3.72 -8.58 -4.44
CA VAL A 95 4.93 -9.41 -4.50
C VAL A 95 6.06 -8.82 -3.65
N GLU A 96 6.27 -7.51 -3.70
CA GLU A 96 7.27 -6.82 -2.86
C GLU A 96 6.98 -6.99 -1.37
N LYS A 97 5.71 -6.97 -0.96
CA LYS A 97 5.31 -7.21 0.43
C LYS A 97 5.54 -8.65 0.86
N LEU A 98 5.41 -9.64 -0.03
CA LEU A 98 5.79 -11.03 0.26
C LEU A 98 7.28 -11.13 0.60
N PHE A 99 8.14 -10.52 -0.21
CA PHE A 99 9.58 -10.50 0.06
C PHE A 99 9.91 -9.75 1.36
N ALA A 100 9.34 -8.57 1.55
CA ALA A 100 9.61 -7.74 2.72
C ALA A 100 9.25 -8.45 4.02
N ILE A 101 8.07 -9.10 4.09
CA ILE A 101 7.66 -9.82 5.29
C ILE A 101 8.48 -11.10 5.49
N HIS A 102 8.81 -11.81 4.42
CA HIS A 102 9.66 -13.00 4.48
C HIS A 102 11.03 -12.67 5.07
N ALA A 103 11.73 -11.69 4.49
CA ALA A 103 13.05 -11.28 4.97
C ALA A 103 13.02 -10.84 6.44
N LYS A 104 12.00 -10.08 6.84
CA LYS A 104 11.86 -9.65 8.24
C LYS A 104 11.60 -10.80 9.21
N VAL A 105 10.86 -11.82 8.80
CA VAL A 105 10.65 -13.01 9.64
C VAL A 105 11.91 -13.87 9.73
N GLU A 106 12.69 -14.00 8.65
CA GLU A 106 13.98 -14.68 8.72
C GLU A 106 14.96 -13.95 9.65
N ILE A 107 14.99 -12.61 9.61
CA ILE A 107 15.76 -11.81 10.57
C ILE A 107 15.27 -12.04 12.00
N LEU A 108 13.95 -11.96 12.25
CA LEU A 108 13.36 -12.25 13.56
C LEU A 108 13.80 -13.63 14.09
N LYS A 109 13.79 -14.67 13.25
CA LYS A 109 14.20 -16.03 13.63
C LYS A 109 15.67 -16.11 14.03
N GLN A 110 16.52 -15.32 13.40
CA GLN A 110 17.97 -15.30 13.63
C GLN A 110 18.36 -14.44 14.84
N THR A 111 17.71 -13.29 15.01
CA THR A 111 18.16 -12.24 15.95
C THR A 111 17.20 -11.98 17.09
N GLY A 112 15.94 -12.40 16.99
CA GLY A 112 14.87 -12.05 17.91
C GLY A 112 14.33 -10.61 17.75
N GLU A 113 14.80 -9.87 16.73
CA GLU A 113 14.34 -8.51 16.47
C GLU A 113 12.88 -8.48 15.99
N PRO A 114 11.99 -7.68 16.60
CA PRO A 114 10.59 -7.61 16.21
C PRO A 114 10.42 -7.04 14.80
N LEU A 115 9.28 -7.35 14.16
CA LEU A 115 8.98 -6.88 12.80
C LEU A 115 8.81 -5.35 12.73
N GLY A 116 8.45 -4.72 13.85
CA GLY A 116 8.12 -3.29 13.90
C GLY A 116 7.02 -2.94 12.90
N SER A 117 7.14 -1.80 12.24
CA SER A 117 6.15 -1.30 11.28
C SER A 117 5.91 -2.23 10.07
N TYR A 118 6.81 -3.19 9.79
CA TYR A 118 6.62 -4.17 8.72
C TYR A 118 5.50 -5.17 9.03
N ALA A 119 5.11 -5.35 10.30
CA ALA A 119 4.00 -6.24 10.65
C ALA A 119 2.67 -5.78 10.02
N ARG A 120 2.52 -4.49 9.67
CA ARG A 120 1.35 -4.01 8.91
C ARG A 120 1.25 -4.62 7.51
N HIS A 121 2.32 -5.19 6.96
CA HIS A 121 2.28 -5.80 5.63
C HIS A 121 1.39 -7.05 5.59
N TYR A 122 1.07 -7.66 6.72
CA TYR A 122 0.01 -8.68 6.78
C TYR A 122 -1.36 -8.12 6.42
N TYR A 123 -1.68 -6.89 6.87
CA TYR A 123 -2.87 -6.16 6.44
C TYR A 123 -2.79 -5.81 4.95
N ASP A 124 -1.65 -5.29 4.48
CA ASP A 124 -1.47 -4.94 3.07
C ASP A 124 -1.70 -6.17 2.16
N LEU A 125 -1.08 -7.31 2.50
CA LEU A 125 -1.25 -8.57 1.78
C LEU A 125 -2.70 -9.05 1.82
N TYR A 126 -3.38 -8.93 2.95
CA TYR A 126 -4.80 -9.27 3.06
C TYR A 126 -5.64 -8.44 2.10
N CYS A 127 -5.56 -7.11 2.16
CA CYS A 127 -6.34 -6.21 1.30
C CYS A 127 -6.03 -6.38 -0.19
N LEU A 128 -4.75 -6.57 -0.53
CA LEU A 128 -4.33 -6.76 -1.92
C LEU A 128 -4.78 -8.11 -2.48
N ALA A 129 -4.78 -9.17 -1.65
CA ALA A 129 -5.25 -10.50 -2.04
C ALA A 129 -6.76 -10.56 -2.37
N GLU A 130 -7.53 -9.57 -1.93
CA GLU A 130 -8.95 -9.40 -2.25
C GLU A 130 -9.18 -8.98 -3.71
N ARG A 131 -8.13 -8.47 -4.38
CA ARG A 131 -8.20 -7.94 -5.74
C ARG A 131 -8.14 -9.08 -6.77
N PRO A 132 -9.14 -9.21 -7.66
CA PRO A 132 -9.13 -10.25 -8.70
C PRO A 132 -7.89 -10.17 -9.59
N GLU A 133 -7.34 -8.97 -9.79
CA GLU A 133 -6.13 -8.74 -10.58
C GLU A 133 -4.89 -9.38 -9.93
N VAL A 134 -4.80 -9.38 -8.59
CA VAL A 134 -3.69 -10.07 -7.87
C VAL A 134 -3.81 -11.58 -8.06
N LEU A 135 -5.02 -12.14 -7.92
CA LEU A 135 -5.25 -13.57 -8.14
C LEU A 135 -4.96 -14.00 -9.58
N ALA A 136 -5.29 -13.15 -10.57
CA ALA A 136 -4.98 -13.39 -11.97
C ALA A 136 -3.47 -13.39 -12.21
N MET A 137 -2.74 -12.41 -11.65
CA MET A 137 -1.28 -12.32 -11.77
C MET A 137 -0.57 -13.52 -11.14
N LEU A 138 -0.98 -13.95 -9.95
CA LEU A 138 -0.41 -15.13 -9.28
C LEU A 138 -0.56 -16.42 -10.10
N LYS A 139 -1.57 -16.49 -10.99
CA LYS A 139 -1.83 -17.63 -11.89
C LYS A 139 -1.14 -17.50 -13.25
N SER A 140 -0.32 -16.48 -13.45
CA SER A 140 0.29 -16.16 -14.74
C SER A 140 1.81 -16.05 -14.64
N ASP A 141 2.48 -16.01 -15.79
CA ASP A 141 3.93 -15.81 -15.87
C ASP A 141 4.37 -14.45 -15.31
N GLU A 142 3.45 -13.47 -15.22
CA GLU A 142 3.73 -12.14 -14.65
C GLU A 142 4.28 -12.24 -13.22
N TYR A 143 3.81 -13.21 -12.41
CA TYR A 143 4.33 -13.40 -11.05
C TYR A 143 5.82 -13.75 -11.05
N ALA A 144 6.26 -14.65 -11.93
CA ALA A 144 7.67 -15.04 -12.04
C ALA A 144 8.53 -13.86 -12.54
N VAL A 145 8.02 -13.08 -13.49
CA VAL A 145 8.69 -11.88 -14.01
C VAL A 145 8.89 -10.84 -12.91
N ILE A 146 7.86 -10.54 -12.11
CA ILE A 146 7.96 -9.58 -11.01
C ILE A 146 8.96 -10.07 -9.95
N LYS A 147 8.94 -11.36 -9.59
CA LYS A 147 9.90 -11.93 -8.62
C LYS A 147 11.35 -11.78 -9.11
N ALA A 148 11.60 -12.09 -10.38
CA ALA A 148 12.95 -11.99 -10.96
C ALA A 148 13.43 -10.53 -11.03
N ASP A 149 12.56 -9.60 -11.42
CA ASP A 149 12.91 -8.18 -11.44
C ASP A 149 13.18 -7.62 -10.03
N TYR A 150 12.34 -7.95 -9.06
CA TYR A 150 12.56 -7.57 -7.67
C TYR A 150 13.89 -8.10 -7.13
N ALA A 151 14.16 -9.40 -7.33
CA ALA A 151 15.41 -10.02 -6.90
C ALA A 151 16.63 -9.33 -7.52
N ARG A 152 16.61 -9.09 -8.84
CA ARG A 152 17.69 -8.39 -9.55
C ARG A 152 17.97 -7.01 -8.95
N ILE A 153 16.94 -6.24 -8.63
CA ILE A 153 17.07 -4.89 -8.05
C ILE A 153 17.57 -5.00 -6.60
N SER A 154 17.01 -5.91 -5.81
CA SER A 154 17.43 -6.13 -4.42
C SER A 154 18.87 -6.60 -4.32
N GLU A 155 19.33 -7.48 -5.19
CA GLU A 155 20.73 -7.92 -5.25
C GLU A 155 21.67 -6.77 -5.64
N ALA A 156 21.27 -5.92 -6.58
CA ALA A 156 22.10 -4.81 -7.05
C ALA A 156 22.23 -3.68 -6.01
N PHE A 157 21.17 -3.37 -5.28
CA PHE A 157 21.10 -2.14 -4.46
C PHE A 157 20.87 -2.39 -2.96
N TYR A 158 20.43 -3.58 -2.56
CA TYR A 158 19.98 -3.90 -1.20
C TYR A 158 20.44 -5.28 -0.70
N ALA A 159 21.57 -5.79 -1.21
CA ALA A 159 22.03 -7.17 -0.99
C ALA A 159 22.10 -7.59 0.49
N ARG A 160 22.40 -6.65 1.40
CA ARG A 160 22.52 -6.92 2.84
C ARG A 160 21.19 -7.36 3.47
N ASP A 161 20.09 -6.78 3.03
CA ASP A 161 18.76 -6.97 3.63
C ASP A 161 17.88 -7.91 2.78
N PHE A 162 18.41 -8.37 1.64
CA PHE A 162 17.71 -9.28 0.74
C PHE A 162 17.89 -10.74 1.18
N ILE A 163 16.85 -11.29 1.80
CA ILE A 163 16.73 -12.69 2.15
C ILE A 163 15.54 -13.25 1.38
N PRO A 164 15.74 -13.88 0.21
CA PRO A 164 14.64 -14.50 -0.54
C PRO A 164 14.28 -15.87 0.03
N PRO A 165 13.03 -16.34 -0.17
CA PRO A 165 12.69 -17.72 0.13
C PRO A 165 13.46 -18.67 -0.79
N THR A 166 13.75 -19.87 -0.29
CA THR A 166 14.41 -20.95 -1.06
C THR A 166 13.69 -21.18 -2.38
N GLY A 167 14.43 -21.14 -3.48
CA GLY A 167 13.88 -21.34 -4.83
C GLY A 167 12.87 -20.28 -5.28
N MET A 168 12.85 -19.09 -4.65
CA MET A 168 11.86 -18.03 -4.91
C MET A 168 10.41 -18.50 -4.71
N ASN A 169 10.20 -19.48 -3.82
CA ASN A 169 8.91 -20.12 -3.58
C ASN A 169 8.36 -19.74 -2.20
N PHE A 170 7.20 -19.08 -2.16
CA PHE A 170 6.60 -18.61 -0.91
C PHE A 170 5.69 -19.65 -0.24
N GLN A 171 5.37 -20.77 -0.89
CA GLN A 171 4.54 -21.86 -0.35
C GLN A 171 5.10 -22.47 0.94
N SER A 172 6.42 -22.38 1.14
CA SER A 172 7.14 -22.83 2.34
C SER A 172 7.68 -21.69 3.19
N SER A 173 7.21 -20.45 2.98
CA SER A 173 7.63 -19.30 3.77
C SER A 173 7.03 -19.35 5.17
N ASP A 174 7.87 -19.43 6.21
CA ASP A 174 7.43 -19.35 7.61
C ASP A 174 6.74 -18.02 7.94
N ALA A 175 7.02 -16.96 7.17
CA ALA A 175 6.31 -15.69 7.33
C ALA A 175 4.82 -15.79 6.95
N LEU A 176 4.48 -16.69 6.03
CA LEU A 176 3.10 -16.85 5.54
C LEU A 176 2.41 -18.08 6.15
N PHE A 177 3.21 -19.13 6.41
CA PHE A 177 2.75 -20.42 6.91
C PHE A 177 3.58 -20.85 8.14
N PRO A 178 3.57 -20.05 9.22
CA PRO A 178 4.36 -20.33 10.42
C PRO A 178 3.89 -21.58 11.17
N ASP A 179 4.78 -22.14 11.98
CA ASP A 179 4.38 -23.05 13.05
C ASP A 179 3.63 -22.31 14.19
N GLN A 180 3.11 -23.07 15.16
CA GLN A 180 2.30 -22.50 16.24
C GLN A 180 3.06 -21.49 17.10
N ALA A 181 4.37 -21.70 17.33
CA ALA A 181 5.15 -20.82 18.19
C ALA A 181 5.42 -19.48 17.50
N LEU A 182 5.84 -19.53 16.23
CA LEU A 182 6.05 -18.33 15.42
C LEU A 182 4.74 -17.58 15.16
N GLU A 183 3.64 -18.29 14.91
CA GLU A 183 2.31 -17.68 14.70
C GLU A 183 1.93 -16.75 15.86
N GLN A 184 2.15 -17.17 17.11
CA GLN A 184 1.84 -16.35 18.28
C GLN A 184 2.65 -15.04 18.31
N VAL A 185 3.92 -15.11 17.92
CA VAL A 185 4.79 -13.93 17.85
C VAL A 185 4.30 -12.99 16.75
N LEU A 186 4.01 -13.51 15.56
CA LEU A 186 3.56 -12.70 14.42
C LEU A 186 2.19 -12.06 14.67
N ALA A 187 1.24 -12.80 15.26
CA ALA A 187 -0.07 -12.29 15.63
C ALA A 187 0.03 -11.13 16.62
N ARG A 188 0.93 -11.23 17.61
CA ARG A 188 1.18 -10.13 18.57
C ARG A 188 1.77 -8.90 17.87
N ASN A 189 2.82 -9.09 17.07
CA ASN A 189 3.45 -7.99 16.31
C ASN A 189 2.44 -7.29 15.40
N TYR A 190 1.59 -8.06 14.70
CA TYR A 190 0.54 -7.52 13.85
C TYR A 190 -0.47 -6.69 14.66
N LYS A 191 -0.98 -7.23 15.77
CA LYS A 191 -1.96 -6.54 16.63
C LYS A 191 -1.43 -5.22 17.18
N GLU A 192 -0.15 -5.16 17.52
CA GLU A 192 0.50 -3.92 18.00
C GLU A 192 0.54 -2.82 16.93
N GLN A 193 0.70 -3.20 15.67
CA GLN A 193 0.77 -2.24 14.55
C GLN A 193 -0.58 -1.94 13.92
N SER A 194 -1.55 -2.85 14.01
CA SER A 194 -2.81 -2.73 13.28
C SER A 194 -3.66 -1.55 13.76
N SER A 195 -3.63 -1.23 15.05
CA SER A 195 -4.35 -0.08 15.62
C SER A 195 -3.71 1.28 15.27
N LEU A 196 -2.44 1.29 14.87
CA LEU A 196 -1.67 2.51 14.61
C LEU A 196 -1.59 2.85 13.13
N LEU A 197 -1.45 1.83 12.28
CA LEU A 197 -1.01 2.00 10.89
C LEU A 197 -1.98 1.44 9.85
N CYS A 198 -3.02 0.70 10.24
CA CYS A 198 -4.01 0.19 9.29
C CYS A 198 -5.15 1.18 9.10
N TYR A 199 -5.64 1.27 7.86
CA TYR A 199 -6.80 2.09 7.52
C TYR A 199 -8.09 1.27 7.66
N GLY A 200 -9.16 1.92 8.14
CA GLY A 200 -10.45 1.26 8.31
C GLY A 200 -10.44 0.14 9.36
N ASP A 201 -11.35 -0.81 9.21
CA ASP A 201 -11.50 -1.94 10.14
C ASP A 201 -10.50 -3.03 9.77
N ALA A 202 -9.36 -3.05 10.48
CA ALA A 202 -8.30 -4.02 10.24
C ALA A 202 -8.78 -5.47 10.55
N PRO A 203 -8.49 -6.45 9.67
CA PRO A 203 -8.90 -7.83 9.86
C PRO A 203 -8.18 -8.45 11.07
N GLY A 204 -8.79 -9.47 11.66
CA GLY A 204 -8.14 -10.26 12.69
C GLY A 204 -7.01 -11.11 12.09
N TRP A 205 -6.07 -11.54 12.94
CA TRP A 205 -4.99 -12.44 12.51
C TRP A 205 -5.50 -13.73 11.87
N GLN A 206 -6.61 -14.28 12.37
CA GLN A 206 -7.20 -15.50 11.81
C GLN A 206 -7.76 -15.29 10.40
N ASP A 207 -8.31 -14.12 10.10
CA ASP A 207 -8.80 -13.78 8.75
C ASP A 207 -7.62 -13.67 7.78
N ILE A 208 -6.52 -13.02 8.21
CA ILE A 208 -5.27 -12.93 7.46
C ILE A 208 -4.74 -14.33 7.14
N LYS A 209 -4.60 -15.18 8.15
CA LYS A 209 -4.12 -16.56 8.00
C LYS A 209 -5.02 -17.36 7.06
N GLY A 210 -6.33 -17.25 7.22
CA GLY A 210 -7.31 -17.90 6.35
C GLY A 210 -7.11 -17.50 4.89
N ARG A 211 -6.96 -16.20 4.61
CA ARG A 211 -6.72 -15.70 3.26
C ARG A 211 -5.39 -16.15 2.68
N LEU A 212 -4.29 -16.03 3.43
CA LEU A 212 -2.97 -16.49 2.97
C LEU A 212 -2.97 -18.00 2.70
N SER A 213 -3.68 -18.79 3.49
CA SER A 213 -3.83 -20.23 3.28
C SER A 213 -4.50 -20.57 1.95
N GLN A 214 -5.50 -19.78 1.53
CA GLN A 214 -6.15 -19.94 0.22
C GLN A 214 -5.20 -19.64 -0.95
N LEU A 215 -4.24 -18.72 -0.75
CA LEU A 215 -3.25 -18.37 -1.76
C LEU A 215 -2.09 -19.36 -1.85
N ARG A 216 -1.87 -20.18 -0.81
CA ARG A 216 -0.72 -21.10 -0.72
C ARG A 216 -0.42 -21.90 -1.99
N PRO A 217 -1.41 -22.45 -2.73
CA PRO A 217 -1.13 -23.19 -3.97
C PRO A 217 -0.59 -22.34 -5.14
N LEU A 218 -0.68 -21.02 -5.04
CA LEU A 218 -0.30 -20.04 -6.08
C LEU A 218 1.01 -19.32 -5.77
N LEU A 219 1.60 -19.53 -4.59
CA LEU A 219 2.73 -18.76 -4.04
C LEU A 219 4.06 -19.47 -4.20
#